data_AF-A0A482R8P9-F1
#
_entry.id   AF-A0A482R8P9-F1
#
_cell.length_a   1.000
_cell.length_b   1.000
_cell.length_c   1.000
_cell.angle_alpha   90.00
_cell.angle_beta   90.00
_cell.angle_gamma   90.00
#
_symmetry.space_group_name_H-M   'P 1'
#
loop_
_entity.id
_entity.type
_entity.pdbx_description
1 polymer ?
#
loop_
_entity_poly.entity_id
_entity_poly.type
_entity_poly.pdbx_seq_one_letter_code
_entity_poly.pdbx_strand_id
1 'polypeptide(L)' 'PEAISKEIEKQCATVYPLHNVFIRKVKTIKSPRFDLNKLMELHTESAEDAGKAVKAAEAPLVESLEGAGGRL' A
#
# COMPACT_ATOMS: atom_id res chain seq x y z
N PRO A 1 2.78 -1.50 -14.99
CA PRO A 1 3.46 -0.37 -14.29
C PRO A 1 3.43 0.99 -15.03
N GLU A 2 2.91 1.10 -16.26
CA GLU A 2 2.80 2.40 -16.98
C GLU A 2 1.45 2.55 -17.72
N ALA A 3 0.47 1.71 -17.38
CA ALA A 3 -0.79 1.64 -18.12
C ALA A 3 -1.53 2.98 -18.12
N ILE A 4 -1.55 3.66 -16.97
CA ILE A 4 -2.25 4.92 -16.79
C ILE A 4 -1.63 6.03 -17.65
N SER A 5 -0.30 6.14 -17.69
CA SER A 5 0.38 7.16 -18.50
C SER A 5 0.11 6.98 -19.99
N LYS A 6 0.22 5.73 -20.49
CA LYS A 6 -0.01 5.41 -21.91
C LYS A 6 -1.46 5.63 -22.34
N GLU A 7 -2.41 5.39 -21.45
CA GLU A 7 -3.83 5.63 -21.73
C GLU A 7 -4.15 7.12 -21.84
N ILE A 8 -3.57 7.95 -20.96
CA ILE A 8 -3.72 9.41 -21.02
C ILE A 8 -3.09 9.97 -22.31
N GLU A 9 -1.89 9.53 -22.67
CA GLU A 9 -1.23 9.94 -23.91
C GLU A 9 -2.07 9.61 -25.15
N LYS A 10 -2.67 8.41 -25.20
CA LYS A 10 -3.55 7.99 -26.28
C LYS A 10 -4.81 8.84 -26.39
N GLN A 11 -5.45 9.17 -25.27
CA GLN A 11 -6.68 9.96 -25.26
C GLN A 11 -6.40 11.42 -25.67
N CYS A 12 -5.30 12.00 -25.21
CA CYS A 12 -4.93 13.38 -25.49
C CYS A 12 -4.29 13.60 -26.86
N ALA A 13 -3.83 12.54 -27.55
CA ALA A 13 -3.19 12.62 -28.86
C ALA A 13 -4.02 13.31 -29.96
N THR A 14 -5.34 13.35 -29.82
CA THR A 14 -6.25 14.01 -30.79
C THR A 14 -6.25 15.53 -30.67
N VAL A 15 -5.92 16.09 -29.51
CA VAL A 15 -5.93 17.54 -29.25
C VAL A 15 -4.52 18.10 -29.33
N TYR A 16 -3.59 17.51 -28.58
CA TYR A 16 -2.19 17.94 -28.54
C TYR A 16 -1.28 16.81 -28.03
N PRO A 17 -0.13 16.56 -28.66
CA PRO A 17 0.80 15.54 -28.18
C PRO A 17 1.38 15.95 -26.81
N LEU A 18 1.11 15.15 -25.78
CA LEU A 18 1.67 15.33 -24.45
C LEU A 18 2.91 14.45 -24.28
N HIS A 19 3.93 14.99 -23.60
CA HIS A 19 5.13 14.27 -23.21
C HIS A 19 5.29 14.33 -21.70
N ASN A 20 5.90 13.29 -21.12
CA ASN A 20 6.22 13.21 -19.68
C ASN A 20 4.98 13.22 -18.77
N VAL A 21 4.03 12.32 -19.04
CA VAL A 21 2.80 12.16 -18.24
C VAL A 21 3.03 11.25 -17.04
N PHE A 22 3.08 11.84 -15.84
CA PHE A 22 3.32 11.12 -14.59
C PHE A 22 2.31 11.47 -13.51
N ILE A 23 2.05 10.49 -12.62
CA ILE A 23 1.26 10.73 -11.41
C ILE A 23 2.16 11.42 -10.38
N ARG A 24 1.99 12.74 -10.22
CA ARG A 24 2.85 13.53 -9.32
C ARG A 24 2.49 13.38 -7.84
N LYS A 25 1.21 13.20 -7.52
CA LYS A 25 0.75 13.11 -6.13
C LYS A 25 -0.54 12.31 -6.03
N VAL A 26 -0.54 11.29 -5.18
CA VAL A 26 -1.75 10.62 -4.72
C VAL A 26 -1.92 10.94 -3.25
N LYS A 27 -3.10 11.41 -2.85
CA LYS A 27 -3.46 11.63 -1.45
C LYS A 27 -4.56 10.63 -1.09
N THR A 28 -4.35 9.88 -0.02
CA THR A 28 -5.41 9.05 0.56
C THR A 28 -6.27 9.94 1.46
N ILE A 29 -7.50 10.22 1.04
CA ILE A 29 -8.41 11.14 1.76
C ILE A 29 -9.07 10.42 2.94
N LYS A 30 -9.46 9.16 2.75
CA LYS A 30 -10.07 8.32 3.78
C LYS A 30 -9.30 7.01 3.85
N SER A 31 -8.58 6.80 4.95
CA SER A 31 -7.93 5.52 5.18
C SER A 31 -8.99 4.44 5.43
N PRO A 32 -8.84 3.24 4.84
CA PRO A 32 -9.68 2.11 5.22
C PRO A 32 -9.48 1.79 6.70
N ARG A 33 -10.51 1.24 7.34
CA ARG A 33 -10.38 0.71 8.70
C ARG A 33 -9.46 -0.50 8.67
N PHE A 34 -8.63 -0.64 9.69
CA PHE A 34 -7.73 -1.78 9.81
C PHE A 34 -8.54 -3.07 10.03
N ASP A 35 -8.42 -4.01 9.09
CA ASP A 35 -9.08 -5.31 9.11
C ASP A 35 -8.01 -6.40 8.99
N LEU A 36 -7.88 -7.26 10.01
CA LEU A 36 -6.86 -8.33 10.06
C LEU A 36 -6.99 -9.31 8.89
N ASN A 37 -8.22 -9.65 8.49
CA ASN A 37 -8.46 -10.60 7.40
C ASN A 37 -7.92 -10.07 6.06
N LYS A 38 -8.19 -8.80 5.73
CA LYS A 38 -7.69 -8.17 4.50
C LYS A 38 -6.16 -8.04 4.48
N LEU A 39 -5.55 -7.88 5.66
CA LEU A 39 -4.10 -7.79 5.77
C LEU A 39 -3.43 -9.15 5.53
N MET A 40 -3.98 -10.21 6.13
CA MET A 40 -3.44 -11.56 6.00
C MET A 40 -3.54 -12.08 4.55
N GLU A 41 -4.61 -11.72 3.82
CA GLU A 41 -4.75 -12.02 2.39
C GLU A 41 -3.63 -11.38 1.54
N LEU A 42 -3.25 -10.14 1.84
CA LEU A 42 -2.19 -9.44 1.10
C LEU A 42 -0.78 -9.99 1.40
N HIS A 43 -0.56 -10.57 2.58
CA HIS A 43 0.76 -11.07 2.99
C HIS A 43 1.07 -12.48 2.46
N THR A 44 0.05 -13.27 2.10
CA THR A 44 0.23 -14.63 1.57
C THR A 44 0.79 -14.71 0.16
N GLU A 45 0.85 -13.59 -0.59
CA GLU A 45 1.46 -13.55 -1.94
C GLU A 45 2.98 -13.24 -1.93
N SER A 46 3.59 -12.90 -0.79
CA SER A 46 5.01 -12.46 -0.72
C SER A 46 5.97 -13.48 -0.08
N ALA A 47 5.76 -14.78 -0.32
CA ALA A 47 6.55 -15.86 0.27
C ALA A 47 7.93 -16.12 -0.41
N GLU A 48 8.53 -15.14 -1.10
CA GLU A 48 9.77 -15.37 -1.88
C GLU A 48 11.08 -15.05 -1.12
N ASP A 49 11.07 -14.43 0.07
CA ASP A 49 12.28 -14.37 0.91
C ASP A 49 11.94 -14.19 2.40
N ALA A 50 11.57 -15.29 3.07
CA ALA A 50 11.50 -15.34 4.52
C ALA A 50 12.93 -15.49 5.08
N GLY A 51 13.60 -14.35 5.28
CA GLY A 51 14.92 -14.28 5.91
C GLY A 51 15.00 -15.10 7.22
N LYS A 52 16.21 -15.56 7.55
CA LYS A 52 16.50 -16.53 8.62
C LYS A 52 15.87 -16.14 9.97
N ALA A 53 15.10 -17.07 10.56
CA ALA A 53 14.42 -16.90 11.83
C ALA A 53 15.39 -16.55 12.98
N VAL A 54 15.18 -15.40 13.60
CA VAL A 54 15.77 -15.04 14.90
C VAL A 54 14.82 -15.55 15.98
N LYS A 55 15.35 -16.25 16.99
CA LYS A 55 14.56 -16.81 18.10
C LYS A 55 13.77 -15.69 18.79
N ALA A 56 12.45 -15.84 18.84
CA ALA A 56 11.57 -14.95 19.58
C ALA A 56 11.86 -15.08 21.08
N ALA A 57 12.23 -13.98 21.72
CA ALA A 57 12.04 -13.83 23.15
C ALA A 57 10.54 -13.63 23.41
N GLU A 58 10.03 -14.29 24.44
CA GLU A 58 8.63 -14.41 24.82
C GLU A 58 7.83 -13.10 24.70
N ALA A 59 6.64 -13.22 24.10
CA ALA A 59 5.65 -12.17 24.05
C ALA A 59 5.11 -11.83 25.44
N PRO A 60 4.94 -10.55 25.81
CA PRO A 60 3.91 -10.19 26.77
C PRO A 60 2.56 -10.08 26.03
N LEU A 61 1.56 -10.72 26.61
CA LEU A 61 0.14 -10.59 26.30
C LEU A 61 -0.24 -9.12 26.02
N VAL A 62 -0.87 -8.88 24.87
CA VAL A 62 -1.54 -7.61 24.56
C VAL A 62 -2.81 -7.48 25.40
N GLU A 63 -2.66 -6.97 26.62
CA GLU A 63 -3.74 -6.39 27.41
C GLU A 63 -3.94 -4.93 27.01
N SER A 64 -5.20 -4.62 26.67
CA SER A 64 -5.88 -3.32 26.58
C SER A 64 -5.05 -2.02 26.72
N LEU A 65 -5.08 -1.20 25.67
CA LEU A 65 -4.97 0.26 25.81
C LEU A 65 -6.01 0.96 24.95
N GLU A 66 -7.15 1.29 25.56
CA GLU A 66 -7.95 2.44 25.16
C GLU A 66 -7.12 3.70 25.40
N GLY A 67 -6.85 4.50 24.37
CA GLY A 67 -6.18 5.78 24.56
C GLY A 67 -5.49 6.31 23.32
N ALA A 68 -6.15 7.27 22.67
CA ALA A 68 -5.60 8.36 21.86
C ALA A 68 -4.15 8.24 21.33
N GLY A 69 -4.02 8.27 20.00
CA GLY A 69 -2.86 8.90 19.37
C GLY A 69 -2.23 8.09 18.25
N GLY A 70 -2.51 8.53 17.02
CA GLY A 70 -1.52 8.64 15.95
C GLY A 70 -0.74 7.40 15.55
N ARG A 71 -0.99 6.98 14.30
CA ARG A 71 -0.17 6.05 13.51
C ARG A 71 0.01 4.68 14.15
N LEU A 72 -0.96 3.81 13.92
CA LEU A 72 -0.73 2.53 13.24
C LEU A 72 -1.99 2.24 12.40
#